data_AF-A0A3D9BE37-F1
#
_entry.id   AF-A0A3D9BE37-F1
#
_cell.length_a   1.000
_cell.length_b   1.000
_cell.length_c   1.000
_cell.angle_alpha   90.00
_cell.angle_beta   90.00
_cell.angle_gamma   90.00
#
_symmetry.space_group_name_H-M   'P 1'
#
loop_
_entity.id
_entity.type
_entity.pdbx_description
1 polymer ?
#
loop_
_entity_poly.entity_id
_entity_poly.type
_entity_poly.pdbx_seq_one_letter_code
_entity_poly.pdbx_strand_id
1 'polypeptide(L)'
;MHTPASRALRHIFFAERAAAKIPGLPPDLERREVRSLGIVGVGTMGAGIALTFARAGFPVTLIESDTEALERGRGHIRRTLETSVQRGRMTEDEAEAQLARMSGA
;
A
#
# COMPACT_ATOMS: atom_id res chain seq x y z
N MET A 1 20.77 22.02 -19.55
CA MET A 1 21.01 21.75 -18.10
C MET A 1 20.62 22.91 -17.16
N HIS A 2 20.46 24.14 -17.66
CA HIS A 2 20.26 25.33 -16.80
C HIS A 2 18.80 25.85 -16.74
N THR A 3 17.84 25.12 -17.31
CA THR A 3 16.43 25.54 -17.23
C THR A 3 15.86 25.34 -15.82
N PRO A 4 14.88 26.15 -15.40
CA PRO A 4 14.17 25.96 -14.13
C PRO A 4 13.60 24.54 -13.97
N ALA A 5 13.03 23.97 -15.04
CA ALA A 5 12.51 22.59 -15.05
C ALA A 5 13.62 21.55 -14.80
N SER A 6 14.78 21.69 -15.45
CA SER A 6 15.92 20.79 -15.23
C SER A 6 16.48 20.90 -13.80
N ARG A 7 16.42 22.08 -13.17
CA ARG A 7 16.76 22.26 -11.76
C ARG A 7 15.75 21.59 -10.84
N ALA A 8 14.45 21.73 -11.11
CA ALA A 8 13.38 21.12 -10.31
C ALA A 8 13.42 19.58 -10.35
N LEU A 9 13.63 18.97 -11.52
CA LEU A 9 13.72 17.51 -11.65
C LEU A 9 14.95 16.93 -10.93
N ARG A 10 16.08 17.65 -10.93
CA ARG A 10 17.24 17.25 -10.12
C ARG A 10 16.97 17.40 -8.64
N HIS A 11 16.28 18.48 -8.23
CA HIS A 11 15.91 18.68 -6.84
C HIS A 11 15.04 17.53 -6.32
N ILE A 12 13.95 17.17 -7.01
CA ILE A 12 13.07 16.08 -6.56
C ILE A 12 13.80 14.74 -6.48
N PHE A 13 14.69 14.46 -7.44
CA PHE A 13 15.51 13.25 -7.45
C PHE A 13 16.44 13.13 -6.22
N PHE A 14 17.03 14.24 -5.76
CA PHE A 14 17.84 14.25 -4.54
C PHE A 14 16.98 14.27 -3.27
N ALA A 15 15.86 14.99 -3.29
CA ALA A 15 14.94 15.09 -2.17
C ALA A 15 14.32 13.72 -1.83
N GLU A 16 13.90 12.94 -2.82
CA GLU A 16 13.34 11.59 -2.61
C GLU A 16 14.33 10.64 -1.91
N ARG A 17 15.61 10.67 -2.33
CA ARG A 17 16.67 9.89 -1.66
C ARG A 17 17.00 10.39 -0.26
N ALA A 18 16.92 11.70 -0.05
CA ALA A 18 17.15 12.31 1.26
C ALA A 18 16.03 11.96 2.24
N ALA A 19 14.78 11.85 1.77
CA ALA A 19 13.62 11.53 2.61
C ALA A 19 13.73 10.18 3.33
N ALA A 20 14.42 9.19 2.73
CA ALA A 20 14.68 7.90 3.35
C ALA A 20 15.78 7.93 4.43
N LYS A 21 16.54 9.02 4.57
CA LYS A 21 17.64 9.17 5.52
C LYS A 21 17.16 9.98 6.72
N ILE A 22 16.97 9.31 7.85
CA ILE A 22 16.52 9.93 9.10
C ILE A 22 17.75 10.40 9.88
N PRO A 23 17.91 11.71 10.16
CA PRO A 23 19.02 12.22 10.97
C PRO A 23 19.05 11.54 12.35
N GLY A 24 20.23 11.10 12.78
CA GLY A 24 20.43 10.44 14.07
C GLY A 24 20.18 8.93 14.07
N LEU A 25 19.74 8.32 12.96
CA LEU A 25 19.67 6.86 12.82
C LEU A 25 20.87 6.33 12.03
N PRO A 26 21.52 5.24 12.48
CA PRO A 26 22.60 4.61 11.75
C PRO A 26 22.05 3.91 10.48
N PRO A 27 22.83 3.86 9.38
CA PRO A 27 22.38 3.28 8.12
C PRO A 27 22.16 1.76 8.19
N ASP A 28 22.86 1.10 9.10
CA ASP A 28 22.87 -0.33 9.39
C ASP A 28 21.96 -0.71 10.57
N LEU A 29 21.00 0.16 10.92
CA LEU A 29 20.02 -0.16 11.96
C LEU A 29 19.26 -1.44 11.62
N GLU A 30 19.42 -2.46 12.46
CA GLU A 30 18.67 -3.72 12.39
C GLU A 30 17.17 -3.44 12.45
N ARG A 31 16.44 -3.94 11.45
CA ARG A 31 15.00 -3.70 11.32
C ARG A 31 14.25 -4.91 11.83
N ARG A 32 13.18 -4.67 12.58
CA ARG A 32 12.28 -5.74 12.98
C ARG A 32 11.60 -6.32 11.74
N GLU A 33 11.65 -7.65 11.61
CA GLU A 33 10.92 -8.36 10.57
C GLU A 33 9.41 -8.18 10.77
N VAL A 34 8.72 -7.72 9.74
CA VAL A 34 7.26 -7.61 9.71
C VAL A 34 6.71 -8.81 8.95
N ARG A 35 5.95 -9.67 9.62
CA ARG A 35 5.41 -10.92 9.04
C ARG A 35 3.94 -10.82 8.64
N SER A 36 3.18 -9.95 9.29
CA SER A 36 1.77 -9.71 9.03
C SER A 36 1.37 -8.30 9.49
N LEU A 37 0.26 -7.79 8.99
CA LEU A 37 -0.26 -6.46 9.32
C LEU A 37 -1.72 -6.53 9.74
N GLY A 38 -2.09 -5.75 10.76
CA GLY A 38 -3.48 -5.46 11.09
C GLY A 38 -3.83 -4.04 10.68
N ILE A 39 -4.96 -3.85 10.01
CA ILE A 39 -5.48 -2.53 9.61
C ILE A 39 -6.81 -2.31 10.30
N VAL A 40 -6.82 -1.34 11.21
CA VAL A 40 -8.00 -0.94 11.98
C VAL A 40 -8.71 0.19 11.25
N GLY A 41 -9.96 -0.06 10.86
CA GLY A 41 -10.76 0.83 10.02
C GLY A 41 -10.46 0.63 8.54
N VAL A 42 -11.44 0.10 7.80
CA VAL A 42 -11.34 -0.28 6.38
C VAL A 42 -12.24 0.61 5.53
N GLY A 43 -12.26 1.90 5.87
CA GLY A 43 -12.78 2.96 5.00
C GLY A 43 -11.85 3.22 3.80
N THR A 44 -11.97 4.39 3.17
CA THR A 44 -11.20 4.75 1.97
C THR A 44 -9.68 4.65 2.16
N MET A 45 -9.15 5.14 3.28
CA MET A 45 -7.71 5.08 3.55
C MET A 45 -7.27 3.65 3.89
N GLY A 46 -7.99 2.97 4.80
CA GLY A 46 -7.65 1.62 5.23
C GLY A 46 -7.62 0.62 4.08
N ALA A 47 -8.57 0.71 3.14
CA ALA A 47 -8.59 -0.10 1.93
C ALA A 47 -7.36 0.13 1.03
N GLY A 48 -6.93 1.38 0.86
CA GLY A 48 -5.73 1.71 0.08
C GLY A 48 -4.44 1.19 0.73
N ILE A 49 -4.35 1.30 2.07
CA ILE A 49 -3.22 0.76 2.84
C ILE A 49 -3.20 -0.77 2.72
N ALA A 50 -4.35 -1.44 2.87
CA ALA A 50 -4.48 -2.89 2.75
C ALA A 50 -4.03 -3.39 1.37
N LEU A 51 -4.51 -2.75 0.31
CA LEU A 51 -4.12 -3.06 -1.07
C LEU A 51 -2.62 -2.91 -1.31
N THR A 52 -2.01 -1.87 -0.72
CA THR A 52 -0.57 -1.62 -0.87
C THR A 52 0.25 -2.76 -0.28
N PHE A 53 -0.08 -3.20 0.94
CA PHE A 53 0.62 -4.30 1.61
C PHE A 53 0.32 -5.67 0.99
N ALA A 54 -0.94 -5.93 0.63
CA ALA A 54 -1.32 -7.16 -0.06
C ALA A 54 -0.57 -7.31 -1.39
N ARG A 55 -0.43 -6.21 -2.16
CA ARG A 55 0.37 -6.19 -3.40
C ARG A 55 1.86 -6.41 -3.15
N ALA A 56 2.39 -5.90 -2.05
CA ALA A 56 3.77 -6.15 -1.64
C ALA A 56 3.98 -7.58 -1.09
N GLY A 57 2.93 -8.41 -1.03
CA GLY A 57 3.02 -9.82 -0.67
C GLY A 57 2.73 -10.12 0.80
N PHE A 58 2.37 -9.12 1.61
CA PHE A 58 2.16 -9.31 3.04
C PHE A 58 0.75 -9.85 3.35
N PRO A 59 0.60 -10.74 4.34
CA PRO A 59 -0.68 -11.06 4.94
C PRO A 59 -1.26 -9.85 5.69
N VAL A 60 -2.54 -9.54 5.44
CA VAL A 60 -3.23 -8.39 6.03
C VAL A 60 -4.53 -8.83 6.69
N THR A 61 -4.73 -8.46 7.95
CA THR A 61 -5.98 -8.62 8.69
C THR A 61 -6.71 -7.28 8.75
N LEU A 62 -7.94 -7.28 8.25
CA LEU A 62 -8.86 -6.15 8.22
C LEU A 62 -9.71 -6.18 9.49
N ILE A 63 -9.70 -5.10 10.26
CA ILE A 63 -10.40 -4.99 11.55
C ILE A 63 -11.38 -3.81 11.47
N GLU A 64 -12.64 -4.05 11.79
CA GLU A 64 -13.70 -3.04 11.83
C GLU A 64 -14.56 -3.17 13.08
N SER A 65 -15.34 -2.13 13.38
CA SER A 65 -16.24 -2.12 14.53
C SER A 65 -17.41 -3.09 14.40
N ASP A 66 -17.86 -3.33 13.16
CA ASP A 66 -18.99 -4.19 12.84
C ASP A 66 -18.82 -4.88 11.48
N THR A 67 -19.55 -5.97 11.29
CA THR A 67 -19.51 -6.78 10.08
C THR A 67 -19.94 -6.02 8.84
N GLU A 68 -20.86 -5.06 8.96
CA GLU A 68 -21.36 -4.30 7.82
C GLU A 68 -20.28 -3.35 7.29
N ALA A 69 -19.56 -2.68 8.19
CA ALA A 69 -18.39 -1.86 7.87
C ALA A 69 -17.28 -2.67 7.22
N LEU A 70 -17.00 -3.86 7.75
CA LEU A 70 -16.02 -4.76 7.17
C LEU A 70 -16.38 -5.15 5.73
N GLU A 71 -17.63 -5.56 5.48
CA GLU A 71 -18.07 -5.95 4.15
C GLU A 71 -18.12 -4.77 3.16
N ARG A 72 -18.48 -3.55 3.63
CA ARG A 72 -18.36 -2.34 2.81
C ARG A 72 -16.90 -2.08 2.39
N GLY A 73 -15.96 -2.23 3.33
CA GLY A 73 -14.53 -2.09 3.08
C GLY A 73 -14.01 -3.13 2.07
N ARG A 74 -14.36 -4.40 2.26
CA ARG A 74 -14.02 -5.50 1.33
C ARG A 74 -14.61 -5.27 -0.06
N GLY A 75 -15.84 -4.78 -0.14
CA GLY A 75 -16.48 -4.39 -1.40
C GLY A 75 -15.72 -3.27 -2.12
N HIS A 76 -15.19 -2.28 -1.39
CA HIS A 76 -14.37 -1.20 -1.97
C HIS A 76 -13.02 -1.72 -2.51
N ILE A 77 -12.36 -2.61 -1.76
CA ILE A 77 -11.13 -3.28 -2.17
C ILE A 77 -11.35 -4.07 -3.47
N ARG A 78 -12.40 -4.90 -3.53
CA ARG A 78 -12.73 -5.70 -4.72
C ARG A 78 -12.96 -4.82 -5.94
N ARG A 79 -13.80 -3.79 -5.84
CA ARG A 79 -14.06 -2.85 -6.96
C ARG A 79 -12.80 -2.15 -7.47
N THR A 80 -11.86 -1.85 -6.56
CA THR A 80 -10.58 -1.21 -6.93
C THR A 80 -9.68 -2.16 -7.73
N LEU A 81 -9.66 -3.44 -7.36
CA LEU A 81 -8.94 -4.47 -8.10
C LEU A 81 -9.59 -4.75 -9.46
N GLU A 82 -10.91 -4.92 -9.51
CA GLU A 82 -11.68 -5.07 -10.76
C GLU A 82 -11.39 -3.92 -11.72
N THR A 83 -11.42 -2.68 -11.23
CA THR A 83 -11.10 -1.50 -12.05
C THR A 83 -9.65 -1.53 -12.56
N SER A 84 -8.71 -2.07 -11.79
CA SER A 84 -7.31 -2.19 -12.19
C SER A 84 -7.11 -3.25 -13.28
N VAL A 85 -7.82 -4.38 -13.17
CA VAL A 85 -7.87 -5.43 -14.18
C VAL A 85 -8.49 -4.91 -15.48
N GLN A 86 -9.65 -4.25 -15.39
CA GLN A 86 -10.33 -3.66 -16.55
C GLN A 86 -9.47 -2.61 -17.28
N ARG A 87 -8.59 -1.91 -16.54
CA ARG A 87 -7.63 -0.94 -17.10
C ARG A 87 -6.34 -1.58 -17.62
N GLY A 88 -6.23 -2.92 -17.60
CA GLY A 88 -5.05 -3.65 -18.05
C GLY A 88 -3.80 -3.42 -17.20
N ARG A 89 -3.96 -3.02 -15.93
CA ARG A 89 -2.83 -2.76 -15.02
C ARG A 89 -2.35 -4.00 -14.27
N MET A 90 -3.16 -5.06 -14.25
CA MET A 90 -2.87 -6.36 -13.63
C MET A 90 -3.81 -7.43 -14.21
N THR A 91 -3.49 -8.70 -14.00
CA THR A 91 -4.35 -9.84 -14.37
C THR A 91 -5.38 -10.15 -13.29
N GLU A 92 -6.39 -10.95 -13.65
CA GLU A 92 -7.37 -11.48 -12.67
C GLU A 92 -6.68 -12.32 -11.59
N ASP A 93 -5.73 -13.17 -11.98
CA ASP A 93 -4.96 -13.99 -11.04
C ASP A 93 -4.17 -13.14 -10.02
N GLU A 94 -3.59 -12.03 -10.47
CA GLU A 94 -2.89 -11.09 -9.59
C GLU A 94 -3.83 -10.37 -8.62
N ALA A 95 -5.07 -10.11 -9.04
CA ALA A 95 -6.11 -9.54 -8.20
C ALA A 95 -6.60 -10.55 -7.15
N GLU A 96 -6.87 -11.79 -7.56
CA GLU A 96 -7.27 -12.88 -6.65
C GLU A 96 -6.16 -13.19 -5.65
N ALA A 97 -4.89 -13.21 -6.07
CA ALA A 97 -3.75 -13.38 -5.16
C ALA A 97 -3.63 -12.23 -4.14
N GLN A 98 -4.01 -10.99 -4.51
CA GLN A 98 -4.07 -9.88 -3.55
C GLN A 98 -5.24 -10.06 -2.57
N LEU A 99 -6.41 -10.47 -3.05
CA LEU A 99 -7.58 -10.76 -2.21
C LEU A 99 -7.31 -11.89 -1.21
N ALA A 100 -6.65 -12.96 -1.65
CA ALA A 100 -6.34 -14.12 -0.82
C ALA A 100 -5.39 -13.80 0.36
N ARG A 101 -4.62 -12.70 0.28
CA ARG A 101 -3.76 -12.23 1.37
C ARG A 101 -4.52 -11.44 2.44
N MET A 102 -5.78 -11.08 2.20
CA MET A 102 -6.60 -10.28 3.10
C MET A 102 -7.66 -11.13 3.80
N SER A 103 -7.59 -11.17 5.13
CA SER A 103 -8.62 -11.77 5.99
C SER A 103 -9.34 -10.70 6.81
N GLY A 104 -10.56 -10.99 7.27
CA GLY A 104 -11.33 -10.12 8.16
C GLY A 104 -11.41 -10.70 9.56
N ALA A 105 -11.33 -9.85 10.58
CA ALA A 105 -11.54 -10.18 11.99
C ALA A 105 -12.49 -9.18 12.65
#